data_AF-A0A920PSJ7-F1
#
_entry.id   AF-A0A920PSJ7-F1
#
_cell.length_a   1.000
_cell.length_b   1.000
_cell.length_c   1.000
_cell.angle_alpha   90.00
_cell.angle_beta   90.00
_cell.angle_gamma   90.00
#
_symmetry.space_group_name_H-M   'P 1'
#
loop_
_entity.id
_entity.type
_entity.pdbx_description
1 polymer ?
#
loop_
_entity_poly.entity_id
_entity_poly.type
_entity_poly.pdbx_seq_one_letter_code
_entity_poly.pdbx_strand_id
1 'polypeptide(L)' 'MHSNHPLQKCLRDVHAAAQHNMVSDRTYENHGQFMLGFPEANPMG' A
#
# COMPACT_ATOMS: atom_id res chain seq x y z
N MET A 1 -0.22 30.97 -0.38
CA MET A 1 -1.51 30.31 -0.66
C MET A 1 -1.33 29.51 -1.96
N HIS A 2 -0.89 28.25 -1.86
CA HIS A 2 -0.54 27.39 -3.01
C HIS A 2 -1.35 26.09 -3.06
N SER A 3 -2.38 25.96 -2.20
CA SER A 3 -3.13 24.71 -1.97
C SER A 3 -3.82 24.10 -3.20
N ASN A 4 -3.91 24.87 -4.30
CA ASN A 4 -4.48 24.46 -5.58
C ASN A 4 -3.42 24.16 -6.66
N HIS A 5 -2.13 24.19 -6.35
CA HIS A 5 -1.10 23.86 -7.33
C HIS A 5 -1.18 22.35 -7.68
N PRO A 6 -1.28 21.97 -8.96
CA PRO A 6 -1.52 20.59 -9.37
C PRO A 6 -0.45 19.62 -8.84
N LEU A 7 0.83 20.01 -8.83
CA LEU A 7 1.90 19.17 -8.28
C LEU A 7 1.74 18.89 -6.79
N GLN A 8 1.31 19.88 -5.99
CA GLN A 8 1.09 19.68 -4.56
C GLN A 8 -0.11 18.75 -4.31
N LYS A 9 -1.15 18.84 -5.15
CA LYS A 9 -2.27 17.90 -5.13
C LYS A 9 -1.78 16.48 -5.46
N CYS A 10 -1.08 16.29 -6.57
CA CYS A 10 -0.53 14.99 -6.95
C CYS A 10 0.37 14.37 -5.87
N LEU A 11 1.23 15.17 -5.24
CA LEU A 11 2.09 14.68 -4.15
C LEU A 11 1.26 14.16 -2.97
N ARG A 12 0.22 14.89 -2.55
CA ARG A 12 -0.68 14.45 -1.48
C ARG A 12 -1.47 13.19 -1.87
N ASP A 13 -1.95 13.15 -3.11
CA ASP A 13 -2.72 12.01 -3.63
C ASP A 13 -1.86 10.73 -3.66
N VAL A 14 -0.61 10.82 -4.14
CA VAL A 14 0.34 9.69 -4.12
C VAL A 14 0.65 9.26 -2.70
N HIS A 15 0.88 10.21 -1.79
CA HIS A 15 1.17 9.88 -0.39
C HIS A 15 -0.01 9.16 0.29
N ALA A 16 -1.25 9.59 0.01
CA ALA A 16 -2.44 8.92 0.52
C ALA A 16 -2.59 7.50 -0.07
N ALA A 17 -2.40 7.33 -1.38
CA ALA A 17 -2.44 6.03 -2.03
C ALA A 17 -1.37 5.07 -1.49
N ALA A 18 -0.18 5.58 -1.15
CA ALA A 18 0.90 4.79 -0.57
C ALA A 18 0.59 4.25 0.84
N GLN A 19 -0.41 4.79 1.54
CA GLN A 19 -0.84 4.26 2.84
C GLN A 19 -1.83 3.08 2.71
N HIS A 20 -2.25 2.71 1.51
CA HIS A 20 -3.19 1.61 1.32
C HIS A 20 -2.53 0.27 1.65
N ASN A 21 -3.29 -0.60 2.33
CA ASN A 21 -2.81 -1.92 2.75
C ASN A 21 -2.25 -2.75 1.59
N MET A 22 -2.83 -2.61 0.39
CA MET A 22 -2.43 -3.32 -0.84
C MET A 22 -1.03 -2.98 -1.38
N VAL A 23 -0.45 -1.86 -0.92
CA VAL A 23 0.90 -1.42 -1.30
C VAL A 23 1.83 -1.39 -0.09
N SER A 24 1.41 -2.00 1.02
CA SER A 24 2.21 -2.11 2.23
C SER A 24 3.22 -3.24 2.11
N ASP A 25 4.30 -3.16 2.89
CA ASP A 25 5.30 -4.23 2.97
C ASP A 25 4.70 -5.57 3.42
N ARG A 26 3.61 -5.52 4.22
CA ARG A 26 2.87 -6.69 4.67
C ARG A 26 2.25 -7.48 3.50
N THR A 27 1.92 -6.82 2.40
CA THR A 27 1.42 -7.51 1.20
C THR A 27 2.47 -8.44 0.61
N TYR A 28 3.75 -8.06 0.62
CA TYR A 28 4.84 -8.91 0.14
C TYR A 28 5.08 -10.10 1.07
N GLU A 29 4.98 -9.89 2.37
CA GLU A 29 5.08 -10.97 3.36
C GLU A 29 3.94 -11.98 3.20
N ASN A 30 2.68 -11.49 3.12
CA ASN A 30 1.50 -12.31 2.88
C ASN A 30 1.65 -13.11 1.59
N HIS A 31 2.11 -12.48 0.50
CA HIS A 31 2.36 -13.14 -0.78
C HIS A 31 3.38 -14.29 -0.65
N GLY A 32 4.46 -14.07 0.10
CA GLY A 32 5.44 -15.12 0.43
C GLY A 32 4.83 -16.28 1.23
N GLN A 33 3.99 -15.98 2.22
CA GLN A 33 3.28 -17.01 3.00
C GLN A 33 2.35 -17.86 2.12
N PHE A 34 1.66 -17.25 1.15
CA PHE A 34 0.86 -18.01 0.17
C PHE A 34 1.73 -18.90 -0.73
N MET A 35 2.85 -18.38 -1.24
CA MET A 35 3.77 -19.17 -2.06
C MET A 35 4.37 -20.36 -1.29
N LEU A 36 4.58 -20.20 0.01
CA LEU A 36 5.13 -21.24 0.90
C LEU A 36 4.06 -22.17 1.49
N GLY A 37 2.77 -21.95 1.19
CA GLY A 37 1.67 -22.81 1.63
C GLY A 37 1.37 -22.73 3.13
N PHE A 38 1.62 -21.58 3.76
CA PHE A 38 1.34 -21.42 5.18
C PHE A 38 -0.18 -21.44 5.43
N PRO A 39 -0.69 -22.25 6.38
CA PRO A 39 -2.12 -22.40 6.61
C PRO A 39 -2.79 -21.13 7.16
N GLU A 40 -2.02 -20.24 7.79
CA GLU A 40 -2.47 -18.96 8.35
C GLU A 40 -2.27 -17.77 7.39
N ALA A 41 -1.89 -18.02 6.13
CA ALA A 41 -1.67 -16.95 5.17
C ALA A 41 -2.97 -16.16 4.94
N ASN A 42 -2.94 -14.86 5.23
CA ASN A 42 -4.07 -13.96 5.09
C ASN A 42 -3.74 -12.88 4.04
N PRO A 43 -4.54 -12.73 2.96
CA PRO A 43 -4.20 -11.80 1.88
C PRO A 43 -4.24 -10.33 2.31
N MET A 44 -4.99 -10.00 3.36
CA MET A 44 -5.15 -8.64 3.85
C MET A 44 -4.43 -8.38 5.18
N GLY A 45 -3.76 -9.41 5.72
CA GLY A 45 -3.14 -9.34 7.03
C GLY A 45 -4.03 -9.83 8.15
#